data_AF-A0A016UB60-F1
#
_entry.id   AF-A0A016UB60-F1
#
_cell.length_a   1.000
_cell.length_b   1.000
_cell.length_c   1.000
_cell.angle_alpha   90.00
_cell.angle_beta   90.00
_cell.angle_gamma   90.00
#
_symmetry.space_group_name_H-M   'P 1'
#
loop_
_entity.id
_entity.type
_entity.pdbx_description
1 polymer ?
#
loop_
_entity_poly.entity_id
_entity_poly.type
_entity_poly.pdbx_seq_one_letter_code
_entity_poly.pdbx_strand_id
1 'polypeptide(L)'
;MPKAEDMVELTWDCDIENNAFLSTCDQTTVPIPTDYASNSATLSMTGKKCDIKENTMAVLNSWYDQVKAEDHQNDAKYNDQTQKEFGIMVFGKTTGFACSYSKCSNDGKLLCLYNQPAPANADKLYNSQQDTCGNCPQGTTCVDFLCQSDDYQPDLKANPLPDCPNPQAGQLGDDKMTYDMQITARDMANYYRNLVATGWAQDKNGYAPTAKGMNALAMSKWYDQLKNVDLDEDAKYDGNVQTSAKDFANVSIV
;
A
#
# COMPACT_ATOMS: atom_id res chain seq x y z
N MET A 1 0.65 -7.44 30.38
CA MET A 1 -0.58 -7.28 29.59
C MET A 1 -1.38 -8.57 29.65
N PRO A 2 -2.72 -8.52 29.63
CA PRO A 2 -3.55 -9.73 29.60
C PRO A 2 -3.44 -10.44 28.25
N LYS A 3 -3.87 -11.71 28.20
CA LYS A 3 -3.94 -12.47 26.94
C LYS A 3 -5.01 -11.86 26.02
N ALA A 4 -4.77 -11.93 24.71
CA ALA A 4 -5.68 -11.40 23.69
C ALA A 4 -6.51 -12.53 23.05
N GLU A 5 -7.83 -12.40 23.05
CA GLU A 5 -8.73 -13.40 22.44
C GLU A 5 -8.99 -13.18 20.96
N ASP A 6 -8.73 -11.97 20.44
CA ASP A 6 -9.12 -11.48 19.11
C ASP A 6 -8.00 -10.73 18.37
N MET A 7 -6.72 -11.04 18.68
CA MET A 7 -5.57 -10.39 18.06
C MET A 7 -5.38 -10.89 16.63
N VAL A 8 -5.68 -10.05 15.64
CA VAL A 8 -5.49 -10.38 14.21
C VAL A 8 -4.02 -10.32 13.81
N GLU A 9 -3.57 -11.26 12.98
CA GLU A 9 -2.25 -11.20 12.34
C GLU A 9 -2.24 -10.09 11.27
N LEU A 10 -1.26 -9.20 11.35
CA LEU A 10 -1.10 -8.12 10.36
C LEU A 10 -0.61 -8.67 9.02
N THR A 11 -1.31 -8.34 7.94
CA THR A 11 -0.89 -8.65 6.57
C THR A 11 -0.25 -7.44 5.91
N TRP A 12 0.89 -7.64 5.22
CA TRP A 12 1.54 -6.58 4.45
C TRP A 12 0.73 -6.23 3.20
N ASP A 13 0.42 -4.96 3.01
CA ASP A 13 -0.36 -4.47 1.87
C ASP A 13 0.43 -3.46 1.02
N CYS A 14 0.56 -3.75 -0.28
CA CYS A 14 1.34 -2.93 -1.21
C CYS A 14 0.73 -1.55 -1.48
N ASP A 15 -0.61 -1.43 -1.49
CA ASP A 15 -1.27 -0.13 -1.66
C ASP A 15 -1.06 0.75 -0.42
N ILE A 16 -1.11 0.16 0.78
CA ILE A 16 -0.72 0.84 2.03
C ILE A 16 0.76 1.23 2.02
N GLU A 17 1.65 0.36 1.51
CA GLU A 17 3.09 0.64 1.41
C GLU A 17 3.35 1.84 0.49
N ASN A 18 2.70 1.87 -0.67
CA ASN A 18 2.82 2.97 -1.62
C ASN A 18 2.22 4.27 -1.05
N ASN A 19 1.11 4.19 -0.33
CA ASN A 19 0.58 5.33 0.43
C ASN A 19 1.62 5.86 1.42
N ALA A 20 2.21 4.97 2.22
CA ALA A 20 3.23 5.34 3.18
C ALA A 20 4.43 5.99 2.46
N PHE A 21 4.90 5.42 1.34
CA PHE A 21 6.02 5.95 0.57
C PHE A 21 5.78 7.39 0.12
N LEU A 22 4.64 7.64 -0.54
CA LEU A 22 4.28 8.95 -1.08
C LEU A 22 4.02 9.98 0.03
N SER A 23 3.38 9.57 1.12
CA SER A 23 3.06 10.43 2.26
C SER A 23 4.21 10.62 3.25
N THR A 24 5.32 9.87 3.14
CA THR A 24 6.41 9.91 4.15
C THR A 24 6.97 11.32 4.32
N CYS A 25 7.25 12.02 3.21
CA CYS A 25 7.82 13.37 3.21
C CYS A 25 6.81 14.47 2.85
N ASP A 26 5.65 14.15 2.26
CA ASP A 26 4.64 15.13 1.85
C ASP A 26 3.21 14.59 2.05
N GLN A 27 2.66 14.84 3.23
CA GLN A 27 1.26 14.51 3.56
C GLN A 27 0.27 15.57 3.05
N THR A 28 0.74 16.66 2.43
CA THR A 28 -0.13 17.70 1.87
C THR A 28 -0.64 17.26 0.51
N THR A 29 0.26 16.74 -0.33
CA THR A 29 -0.10 16.25 -1.68
C THR A 29 -0.77 14.89 -1.61
N VAL A 30 -0.29 13.98 -0.76
CA VAL A 30 -0.88 12.66 -0.56
C VAL A 30 -1.26 12.53 0.92
N PRO A 31 -2.49 12.92 1.31
CA PRO A 31 -2.93 12.81 2.69
C PRO A 31 -3.09 11.35 3.10
N ILE A 32 -2.83 11.06 4.38
CA ILE A 32 -3.17 9.76 4.97
C ILE A 32 -4.69 9.75 5.20
N PRO A 33 -5.42 8.71 4.77
CA PRO A 33 -6.86 8.63 5.01
C PRO A 33 -7.19 8.61 6.52
N THR A 34 -8.32 9.20 6.92
CA THR A 34 -8.71 9.30 8.34
C THR A 34 -8.99 7.95 9.01
N ASP A 35 -9.27 6.93 8.20
CA ASP A 35 -9.51 5.55 8.63
C ASP A 35 -8.21 4.81 8.97
N TYR A 36 -7.06 5.48 8.87
CA TYR A 36 -5.75 4.93 9.16
C TYR A 36 -5.11 5.59 10.38
N ALA A 37 -4.45 4.78 11.17
CA ALA A 37 -3.47 5.21 12.14
C ALA A 37 -2.09 5.26 11.49
N SER A 38 -1.21 6.09 12.03
CA SER A 38 0.15 6.20 11.55
C SER A 38 1.16 6.30 12.68
N ASN A 39 2.23 5.52 12.60
CA ASN A 39 3.44 5.71 13.39
C ASN A 39 4.54 6.28 12.50
N SER A 40 5.30 7.25 13.01
CA SER A 40 6.42 7.82 12.26
C SER A 40 7.59 8.12 13.18
N ALA A 41 8.81 7.99 12.64
CA ALA A 41 10.02 8.33 13.35
C ALA A 41 11.10 8.79 12.38
N THR A 42 12.05 9.56 12.88
CA THR A 42 13.32 9.78 12.18
C THR A 42 14.03 8.44 12.05
N LEU A 43 14.52 8.16 10.85
CA LEU A 43 15.28 6.96 10.52
C LEU A 43 16.68 7.37 10.11
N SER A 44 17.68 6.87 10.83
CA SER A 44 19.07 7.11 10.44
C SER A 44 19.34 6.45 9.08
N MET A 45 19.79 7.24 8.12
CA MET A 45 20.26 6.78 6.81
C MET A 45 21.74 7.11 6.59
N THR A 46 22.44 7.49 7.65
CA THR A 46 23.89 7.76 7.65
C THR A 46 24.64 6.50 8.09
N GLY A 47 25.85 6.28 7.55
CA GLY A 47 26.68 5.12 7.90
C GLY A 47 27.06 4.25 6.70
N LYS A 48 27.35 2.97 6.94
CA LYS A 48 27.62 2.01 5.85
C LYS A 48 26.36 1.90 5.00
N LYS A 49 26.54 1.70 3.68
CA LYS A 49 25.40 1.47 2.79
C LYS A 49 24.59 0.29 3.35
N CYS A 50 23.30 0.52 3.62
CA CYS A 50 22.27 -0.51 3.87
C CYS A 50 22.08 -1.06 5.32
N ASP A 51 22.44 -0.35 6.39
CA ASP A 51 22.07 -0.74 7.77
C ASP A 51 20.56 -0.50 8.10
N ILE A 52 19.71 -0.40 7.07
CA ILE A 52 18.31 0.00 7.20
C ILE A 52 17.51 -0.98 8.07
N LYS A 53 17.84 -2.27 8.02
CA LYS A 53 17.20 -3.29 8.87
C LYS A 53 17.44 -3.00 10.34
N GLU A 54 18.68 -2.72 10.73
CA GLU A 54 19.03 -2.46 12.14
C GLU A 54 18.38 -1.17 12.64
N ASN A 55 18.42 -0.11 11.82
CA ASN A 55 17.81 1.18 12.17
C ASN A 55 16.28 1.07 12.28
N THR A 56 15.62 0.34 11.38
CA THR A 56 14.18 0.09 11.46
C THR A 56 13.84 -0.74 12.68
N MET A 57 14.58 -1.82 12.96
CA MET A 57 14.38 -2.62 14.18
C MET A 57 14.55 -1.81 15.45
N ALA A 58 15.52 -0.88 15.50
CA ALA A 58 15.69 0.01 16.64
C ALA A 58 14.45 0.90 16.86
N VAL A 59 13.87 1.44 15.78
CA VAL A 59 12.64 2.23 15.84
C VAL A 59 11.46 1.38 16.32
N LEU A 60 11.21 0.22 15.70
CA LEU A 60 10.11 -0.67 16.07
C LEU A 60 10.22 -1.14 17.53
N ASN A 61 11.42 -1.47 17.99
CA ASN A 61 11.65 -1.83 19.40
C ASN A 61 11.37 -0.64 20.34
N SER A 62 11.73 0.59 19.95
CA SER A 62 11.44 1.78 20.76
C SER A 62 9.95 2.07 20.87
N TRP A 63 9.18 1.83 19.81
CA TRP A 63 7.73 1.92 19.84
C TRP A 63 7.15 0.82 20.73
N TYR A 64 7.59 -0.43 20.55
CA TYR A 64 7.14 -1.55 21.38
C TYR A 64 7.43 -1.34 22.88
N ASP A 65 8.60 -0.79 23.20
CA ASP A 65 9.05 -0.55 24.57
C ASP A 65 8.17 0.44 25.36
N GLN A 66 7.32 1.23 24.70
CA GLN A 66 6.34 2.08 25.38
C GLN A 66 5.37 1.27 26.25
N VAL A 67 5.17 -0.02 25.97
CA VAL A 67 4.40 -0.93 26.84
C VAL A 67 4.85 -0.90 28.30
N LYS A 68 6.14 -0.60 28.54
CA LYS A 68 6.75 -0.53 29.88
C LYS A 68 6.33 0.72 30.67
N ALA A 69 5.68 1.70 30.04
CA ALA A 69 5.26 2.94 30.67
C ALA A 69 3.96 2.83 31.50
N GLU A 70 3.16 1.77 31.30
CA GLU A 70 1.85 1.62 31.97
C GLU A 70 1.73 0.25 32.66
N ASP A 71 0.82 0.17 33.64
CA ASP A 71 0.44 -1.10 34.28
C ASP A 71 -0.74 -1.75 33.56
N HIS A 72 -0.47 -2.90 32.95
CA HIS A 72 -1.42 -3.68 32.17
C HIS A 72 -1.83 -4.98 32.87
N GLN A 73 -1.81 -5.04 34.20
CA GLN A 73 -2.16 -6.27 34.93
C GLN A 73 -3.61 -6.72 34.69
N ASN A 74 -4.55 -5.78 34.57
CA ASN A 74 -5.98 -6.09 34.58
C ASN A 74 -6.70 -5.79 33.26
N ASP A 75 -6.19 -4.87 32.44
CA ASP A 75 -6.83 -4.47 31.19
C ASP A 75 -5.77 -3.96 30.20
N ALA A 76 -6.02 -4.16 28.91
CA ALA A 76 -5.16 -3.69 27.83
C ALA A 76 -5.64 -2.32 27.34
N LYS A 77 -5.66 -1.33 28.23
CA LYS A 77 -6.14 0.02 27.89
C LYS A 77 -5.08 0.83 27.20
N TYR A 78 -5.49 1.55 26.17
CA TYR A 78 -4.65 2.48 25.44
C TYR A 78 -4.42 3.76 26.24
N ASN A 79 -3.17 4.24 26.25
CA ASN A 79 -2.79 5.55 26.73
C ASN A 79 -2.10 6.30 25.59
N ASP A 80 -2.78 7.30 25.02
CA ASP A 80 -2.28 8.05 23.87
C ASP A 80 -1.11 8.99 24.19
N GLN A 81 -0.82 9.25 25.48
CA GLN A 81 0.29 10.10 25.90
C GLN A 81 1.61 9.35 26.08
N THR A 82 1.55 8.07 26.46
CA THR A 82 2.73 7.28 26.83
C THR A 82 2.95 6.07 25.94
N GLN A 83 1.90 5.60 25.25
CA GLN A 83 1.86 4.35 24.49
C GLN A 83 1.30 4.53 23.08
N LYS A 84 1.37 5.74 22.52
CA LYS A 84 0.77 6.05 21.23
C LYS A 84 1.18 5.04 20.14
N GLU A 85 2.48 4.90 19.91
CA GLU A 85 3.00 4.05 18.86
C GLU A 85 2.79 2.57 19.18
N PHE A 86 3.00 2.16 20.43
CA PHE A 86 2.72 0.79 20.88
C PHE A 86 1.27 0.39 20.66
N GLY A 87 0.33 1.23 21.09
CA GLY A 87 -1.09 0.96 21.00
C GLY A 87 -1.57 0.80 19.56
N ILE A 88 -1.02 1.60 18.63
CA ILE A 88 -1.29 1.43 17.20
C ILE A 88 -0.74 0.08 16.69
N MET A 89 0.49 -0.31 17.10
CA MET A 89 1.10 -1.58 16.68
C MET A 89 0.32 -2.82 17.12
N VAL A 90 -0.29 -2.78 18.32
CA VAL A 90 -0.96 -3.95 18.93
C VAL A 90 -2.49 -3.85 18.95
N PHE A 91 -3.06 -2.92 18.18
CA PHE A 91 -4.51 -2.77 18.13
C PHE A 91 -5.13 -3.98 17.41
N GLY A 92 -5.80 -4.87 18.16
CA GLY A 92 -6.21 -6.19 17.69
C GLY A 92 -7.21 -6.20 16.54
N LYS A 93 -7.87 -5.07 16.27
CA LYS A 93 -8.77 -4.88 15.12
C LYS A 93 -8.03 -4.60 13.80
N THR A 94 -6.74 -4.29 13.85
CA THR A 94 -5.95 -3.98 12.66
C THR A 94 -5.66 -5.26 11.89
N THR A 95 -5.83 -5.21 10.57
CA THR A 95 -5.69 -6.39 9.71
C THR A 95 -4.67 -6.20 8.59
N GLY A 96 -4.56 -4.98 8.08
CA GLY A 96 -3.63 -4.58 7.03
C GLY A 96 -2.70 -3.48 7.52
N PHE A 97 -1.43 -3.58 7.14
CA PHE A 97 -0.39 -2.67 7.55
C PHE A 97 0.71 -2.65 6.50
N ALA A 98 1.41 -1.52 6.39
CA ALA A 98 2.71 -1.48 5.74
C ALA A 98 3.53 -0.28 6.22
N CYS A 99 4.83 -0.32 5.97
CA CYS A 99 5.71 0.83 6.20
C CYS A 99 6.50 1.17 4.94
N SER A 100 6.88 2.43 4.82
CA SER A 100 7.92 2.85 3.90
C SER A 100 8.87 3.82 4.57
N TYR A 101 10.05 3.99 3.98
CA TYR A 101 11.02 4.97 4.42
C TYR A 101 11.55 5.78 3.25
N SER A 102 11.74 7.07 3.49
CA SER A 102 12.20 8.02 2.48
C SER A 102 13.25 8.95 3.07
N LYS A 103 14.20 9.38 2.22
CA LYS A 103 15.10 10.48 2.56
C LYS A 103 14.35 11.79 2.36
N CYS A 104 13.86 12.36 3.46
CA CYS A 104 13.29 13.71 3.46
C CYS A 104 14.44 14.74 3.62
N SER A 105 14.14 16.02 3.41
CA SER A 105 15.11 17.13 3.27
C SER A 105 16.47 16.90 3.93
N ASN A 106 16.53 16.76 5.26
CA ASN A 106 17.78 16.57 6.00
C ASN A 106 17.93 15.19 6.66
N ASP A 107 16.84 14.45 6.88
CA ASP A 107 16.81 13.20 7.65
C ASP A 107 16.03 12.10 6.93
N GLY A 108 16.37 10.85 7.20
CA GLY A 108 15.51 9.74 6.82
C GLY A 108 14.27 9.72 7.72
N LYS A 109 13.16 9.24 7.19
CA LYS A 109 11.93 9.07 7.96
C LYS A 109 11.30 7.73 7.64
N LEU A 110 10.86 7.03 8.67
CA LEU A 110 10.01 5.85 8.59
C LEU A 110 8.56 6.30 8.81
N LEU A 111 7.65 5.83 7.97
CA LEU A 111 6.21 5.97 8.15
C LEU A 111 5.56 4.59 8.02
N CYS A 112 4.79 4.20 9.02
CA CYS A 112 3.99 2.98 9.02
C CYS A 112 2.52 3.36 9.12
N LEU A 113 1.69 2.75 8.27
CA LEU A 113 0.26 2.95 8.22
C LEU A 113 -0.46 1.66 8.57
N TYR A 114 -1.58 1.79 9.27
CA TYR A 114 -2.37 0.68 9.81
C TYR A 114 -3.83 0.93 9.42
N ASN A 115 -4.52 -0.07 8.87
CA ASN A 115 -5.85 0.08 8.29
C ASN A 115 -7.01 0.16 9.31
N GLN A 116 -6.74 0.78 10.45
CA GLN A 116 -7.72 1.16 11.45
C GLN A 116 -7.36 2.54 11.98
N PRO A 117 -8.34 3.37 12.35
CA PRO A 117 -8.05 4.61 13.05
C PRO A 117 -7.36 4.30 14.38
N ALA A 118 -6.55 5.25 14.87
CA ALA A 118 -5.90 5.09 16.17
C ALA A 118 -6.97 4.85 17.26
N PRO A 119 -6.74 3.94 18.22
CA PRO A 119 -7.66 3.73 19.33
C PRO A 119 -7.91 5.05 20.06
N ALA A 120 -9.12 5.28 20.59
CA ALA A 120 -9.34 6.45 21.44
C ALA A 120 -8.66 6.22 22.80
N ASN A 121 -8.23 7.30 23.44
CA ASN A 121 -7.60 7.18 24.76
C ASN A 121 -8.51 6.44 25.75
N ALA A 122 -7.93 5.54 26.55
CA ALA A 122 -8.59 4.61 27.46
C ALA A 122 -9.45 3.50 26.83
N ASP A 123 -9.60 3.43 25.50
CA ASP A 123 -10.19 2.27 24.83
C ASP A 123 -9.31 1.03 25.01
N LYS A 124 -9.92 -0.14 24.85
CA LYS A 124 -9.18 -1.40 24.84
C LYS A 124 -8.44 -1.59 23.51
N LEU A 125 -7.19 -2.00 23.62
CA LEU A 125 -6.36 -2.40 22.47
C LEU A 125 -6.83 -3.72 21.86
N TYR A 126 -7.35 -4.62 22.68
CA TYR A 126 -7.90 -5.92 22.28
C TYR A 126 -8.80 -6.49 23.39
N ASN A 127 -9.58 -7.51 23.09
CA ASN A 127 -10.40 -8.21 24.09
C ASN A 127 -9.57 -9.24 24.87
N SER A 128 -9.88 -9.38 26.15
CA SER A 128 -9.10 -10.18 27.10
C SER A 128 -9.97 -11.00 28.06
N GLN A 129 -11.19 -11.33 27.64
CA GLN A 129 -12.15 -12.05 28.49
C GLN A 129 -11.95 -13.57 28.42
N GLN A 130 -11.34 -14.06 27.35
CA GLN A 130 -11.06 -15.46 27.10
C GLN A 130 -9.56 -15.74 27.00
N ASP A 131 -9.20 -17.01 26.81
CA ASP A 131 -7.83 -17.39 26.51
C ASP A 131 -7.42 -16.89 25.12
N THR A 132 -6.14 -17.02 24.79
CA THR A 132 -5.60 -16.66 23.48
C THR A 132 -6.43 -17.27 22.35
N CYS A 133 -6.80 -16.45 21.37
CA CYS A 133 -7.69 -16.82 20.25
C CYS A 133 -9.10 -17.32 20.65
N GLY A 134 -9.57 -17.06 21.88
CA GLY A 134 -10.90 -17.50 22.33
C GLY A 134 -12.07 -16.88 21.53
N ASN A 135 -11.82 -15.82 20.78
CA ASN A 135 -12.84 -15.08 20.04
C ASN A 135 -12.28 -14.47 18.74
N CYS A 136 -11.57 -15.28 17.96
CA CYS A 136 -11.09 -14.83 16.65
C CYS A 136 -12.25 -14.37 15.74
N PRO A 137 -12.08 -13.28 14.97
CA PRO A 137 -13.10 -12.81 14.03
C PRO A 137 -13.55 -13.88 13.04
N GLN A 138 -14.80 -13.80 12.59
CA GLN A 138 -15.34 -14.72 11.61
C GLN A 138 -14.49 -14.75 10.33
N GLY A 139 -14.21 -15.95 9.82
CA GLY A 139 -13.37 -16.15 8.63
C GLY A 139 -11.88 -16.23 8.92
N THR A 140 -11.47 -16.16 10.19
CA THR A 140 -10.07 -16.36 10.61
C THR A 140 -9.89 -17.66 11.38
N THR A 141 -8.66 -18.15 11.44
CA THR A 141 -8.24 -19.29 12.25
C THR A 141 -7.11 -18.91 13.19
N CYS A 142 -7.00 -19.57 14.34
CA CYS A 142 -5.90 -19.31 15.26
C CYS A 142 -4.63 -20.03 14.80
N VAL A 143 -3.61 -19.28 14.41
CA VAL A 143 -2.29 -19.77 14.01
C VAL A 143 -1.24 -19.00 14.80
N ASP A 144 -0.32 -19.73 15.45
CA ASP A 144 0.76 -19.15 16.25
C ASP A 144 0.29 -18.03 17.21
N PHE A 145 -0.87 -18.25 17.85
CA PHE A 145 -1.48 -17.35 18.84
C PHE A 145 -2.10 -16.05 18.27
N LEU A 146 -2.25 -15.95 16.95
CA LEU A 146 -2.89 -14.85 16.23
C LEU A 146 -4.05 -15.36 15.38
N CYS A 147 -5.04 -14.50 15.14
CA CYS A 147 -6.16 -14.78 14.25
C CYS A 147 -5.76 -14.44 12.80
N GLN A 148 -5.52 -15.46 12.00
CA GLN A 148 -5.05 -15.37 10.62
C GLN A 148 -6.20 -15.59 9.62
N SER A 149 -6.24 -14.80 8.55
CA SER A 149 -7.16 -14.99 7.41
C SER A 149 -6.41 -15.61 6.24
N ASP A 150 -6.98 -16.65 5.63
CA ASP A 150 -6.47 -17.22 4.37
C ASP A 150 -6.86 -16.35 3.15
N ASP A 151 -7.84 -15.46 3.30
CA ASP A 151 -8.43 -14.66 2.23
C ASP A 151 -8.20 -13.15 2.45
N TYR A 152 -6.94 -12.73 2.57
CA TYR A 152 -6.64 -11.29 2.65
C TYR A 152 -7.11 -10.56 1.38
N GLN A 153 -7.83 -9.45 1.57
CA GLN A 153 -8.23 -8.56 0.49
C GLN A 153 -7.41 -7.27 0.60
N PRO A 154 -6.83 -6.78 -0.52
CA PRO A 154 -6.11 -5.51 -0.52
C PRO A 154 -6.95 -4.38 0.06
N ASP A 155 -6.30 -3.45 0.76
CA ASP A 155 -7.01 -2.31 1.32
C ASP A 155 -7.40 -1.30 0.22
N LEU A 156 -8.70 -1.06 0.10
CA LEU A 156 -9.28 -0.22 -0.96
C LEU A 156 -9.45 1.25 -0.55
N LYS A 157 -8.90 1.64 0.61
CA LYS A 157 -8.97 3.00 1.14
C LYS A 157 -7.62 3.71 1.16
N ALA A 158 -6.54 3.01 0.85
CA ALA A 158 -5.21 3.59 0.76
C ALA A 158 -5.17 4.68 -0.33
N ASN A 159 -4.41 5.74 -0.09
CA ASN A 159 -4.17 6.76 -1.09
C ASN A 159 -2.86 6.49 -1.84
N PRO A 160 -2.75 6.80 -3.14
CA PRO A 160 -3.80 7.30 -4.01
C PRO A 160 -4.83 6.22 -4.35
N LEU A 161 -6.07 6.63 -4.59
CA LEU A 161 -7.10 5.73 -5.13
C LEU A 161 -6.79 5.42 -6.61
N PRO A 162 -7.24 4.25 -7.12
CA PRO A 162 -7.11 3.92 -8.54
C PRO A 162 -7.80 4.96 -9.43
N ASP A 163 -7.32 5.11 -10.67
CA ASP A 163 -7.83 6.05 -11.68
C ASP A 163 -9.31 5.78 -12.04
N CYS A 164 -9.78 4.54 -11.81
CA CYS A 164 -11.15 4.08 -12.05
C CYS A 164 -11.79 3.63 -10.73
N PRO A 165 -12.08 4.54 -9.78
CA PRO A 165 -12.63 4.14 -8.51
C PRO A 165 -14.08 3.67 -8.68
N ASN A 166 -14.49 2.73 -7.84
CA ASN A 166 -15.91 2.42 -7.70
C ASN A 166 -16.65 3.63 -7.11
N PRO A 167 -17.87 3.96 -7.55
CA PRO A 167 -18.68 5.01 -6.92
C PRO A 167 -18.96 4.74 -5.43
N GLN A 168 -18.92 3.47 -5.02
CA GLN A 168 -19.01 3.04 -3.63
C GLN A 168 -17.61 2.97 -3.01
N ALA A 169 -17.41 3.72 -1.93
CA ALA A 169 -16.14 3.72 -1.20
C ALA A 169 -15.78 2.32 -0.69
N GLY A 170 -14.49 1.97 -0.78
CA GLY A 170 -13.98 0.66 -0.35
C GLY A 170 -14.35 -0.49 -1.28
N GLN A 171 -14.62 -0.22 -2.56
CA GLN A 171 -14.84 -1.23 -3.59
C GLN A 171 -13.94 -0.96 -4.81
N LEU A 172 -13.54 -2.01 -5.50
CA LEU A 172 -12.79 -1.90 -6.74
C LEU A 172 -13.70 -1.47 -7.89
N GLY A 173 -13.15 -0.71 -8.84
CA GLY A 173 -13.83 -0.40 -10.09
C GLY A 173 -14.07 -1.64 -10.96
N ASP A 174 -14.70 -1.44 -12.11
CA ASP A 174 -15.02 -2.53 -13.04
C ASP A 174 -13.78 -3.27 -13.55
N ASP A 175 -12.61 -2.60 -13.58
CA ASP A 175 -11.32 -3.17 -13.96
C ASP A 175 -10.72 -4.09 -12.90
N LYS A 176 -11.26 -4.07 -11.66
CA LYS A 176 -10.79 -4.82 -10.50
C LYS A 176 -9.31 -4.55 -10.16
N MET A 177 -8.78 -3.37 -10.50
CA MET A 177 -7.38 -3.02 -10.22
C MET A 177 -7.28 -2.02 -9.07
N THR A 178 -6.31 -2.24 -8.17
CA THR A 178 -5.88 -1.24 -7.20
C THR A 178 -4.94 -0.22 -7.85
N TYR A 179 -4.63 0.87 -7.15
CA TYR A 179 -3.71 1.88 -7.68
C TYR A 179 -2.33 1.28 -7.95
N ASP A 180 -1.77 0.50 -7.02
CA ASP A 180 -0.46 -0.14 -7.22
C ASP A 180 -0.43 -1.05 -8.46
N MET A 181 -1.49 -1.83 -8.70
CA MET A 181 -1.62 -2.66 -9.90
C MET A 181 -1.60 -1.83 -11.19
N GLN A 182 -2.34 -0.70 -11.19
CA GLN A 182 -2.40 0.23 -12.32
C GLN A 182 -1.01 0.84 -12.61
N ILE A 183 -0.35 1.37 -11.59
CA ILE A 183 1.00 1.94 -11.71
C ILE A 183 2.00 0.91 -12.20
N THR A 184 2.00 -0.29 -11.61
CA THR A 184 2.90 -1.38 -11.99
C THR A 184 2.70 -1.77 -13.46
N ALA A 185 1.46 -1.96 -13.91
CA ALA A 185 1.17 -2.28 -15.30
C ALA A 185 1.68 -1.21 -16.28
N ARG A 186 1.42 0.06 -15.96
CA ARG A 186 1.85 1.20 -16.78
C ARG A 186 3.37 1.33 -16.83
N ASP A 187 4.04 1.20 -15.70
CA ASP A 187 5.48 1.40 -15.60
C ASP A 187 6.25 0.28 -16.30
N MET A 188 5.75 -0.96 -16.22
CA MET A 188 6.25 -2.08 -17.03
C MET A 188 6.08 -1.81 -18.54
N ALA A 189 4.91 -1.35 -18.97
CA ALA A 189 4.67 -1.04 -20.39
C ALA A 189 5.58 0.10 -20.87
N ASN A 190 5.78 1.14 -20.05
CA ASN A 190 6.71 2.24 -20.33
C ASN A 190 8.18 1.77 -20.38
N TYR A 191 8.57 0.82 -19.53
CA TYR A 191 9.90 0.22 -19.59
C TYR A 191 10.15 -0.46 -20.94
N TYR A 192 9.22 -1.29 -21.43
CA TYR A 192 9.35 -1.93 -22.74
C TYR A 192 9.34 -0.92 -23.89
N ARG A 193 8.48 0.10 -23.82
CA ARG A 193 8.48 1.21 -24.81
C ARG A 193 9.82 1.94 -24.84
N ASN A 194 10.46 2.13 -23.69
CA ASN A 194 11.78 2.72 -23.61
C ASN A 194 12.82 1.85 -24.31
N LEU A 195 12.82 0.54 -24.06
CA LEU A 195 13.71 -0.40 -24.75
C LEU A 195 13.55 -0.34 -26.27
N VAL A 196 12.31 -0.29 -26.78
CA VAL A 196 12.06 -0.15 -28.22
C VAL A 196 12.53 1.21 -28.73
N ALA A 197 12.13 2.30 -28.06
CA ALA A 197 12.45 3.66 -28.50
C ALA A 197 13.96 3.92 -28.59
N THR A 198 14.72 3.33 -27.67
CA THR A 198 16.18 3.46 -27.59
C THR A 198 16.93 2.44 -28.45
N GLY A 199 16.24 1.50 -29.09
CA GLY A 199 16.84 0.46 -29.94
C GLY A 199 17.55 -0.64 -29.14
N TRP A 200 17.15 -0.86 -27.89
CA TRP A 200 17.66 -1.92 -27.02
C TRP A 200 16.75 -3.15 -26.98
N ALA A 201 15.54 -3.06 -27.54
CA ALA A 201 14.67 -4.22 -27.73
C ALA A 201 15.26 -5.16 -28.79
N GLN A 202 15.60 -6.38 -28.41
CA GLN A 202 16.13 -7.39 -29.34
C GLN A 202 15.04 -7.87 -30.31
N ASP A 203 15.41 -8.05 -31.57
CA ASP A 203 14.59 -8.65 -32.61
C ASP A 203 15.28 -9.89 -33.23
N LYS A 204 14.62 -10.54 -34.19
CA LYS A 204 15.15 -11.75 -34.84
C LYS A 204 16.52 -11.54 -35.50
N ASN A 205 16.85 -10.30 -35.89
CA ASN A 205 18.02 -9.94 -36.68
C ASN A 205 18.96 -8.96 -35.94
N GLY A 206 18.82 -8.78 -34.63
CA GLY A 206 19.57 -7.80 -33.84
C GLY A 206 18.67 -7.02 -32.90
N TYR A 207 18.44 -5.75 -33.21
CA TYR A 207 17.65 -4.83 -32.38
C TYR A 207 16.61 -4.10 -33.23
N ALA A 208 15.45 -3.83 -32.62
CA ALA A 208 14.41 -3.00 -33.21
C ALA A 208 14.94 -1.59 -33.52
N PRO A 209 14.43 -0.93 -34.57
CA PRO A 209 14.82 0.44 -34.90
C PRO A 209 14.38 1.42 -33.81
N THR A 210 15.14 2.51 -33.67
CA THR A 210 14.82 3.56 -32.69
C THR A 210 13.59 4.37 -33.10
N ALA A 211 12.85 4.87 -32.12
CA ALA A 211 11.66 5.69 -32.34
C ALA A 211 11.93 7.15 -31.97
N LYS A 212 11.57 8.08 -32.86
CA LYS A 212 11.79 9.54 -32.66
C LYS A 212 10.68 10.22 -31.83
N GLY A 213 9.55 9.56 -31.61
CA GLY A 213 8.36 10.17 -30.99
C GLY A 213 7.56 9.20 -30.11
N MET A 214 8.23 8.27 -29.43
CA MET A 214 7.57 7.33 -28.53
C MET A 214 7.14 8.04 -27.24
N ASN A 215 5.84 8.31 -27.09
CA ASN A 215 5.31 8.98 -25.90
C ASN A 215 5.29 8.04 -24.69
N ALA A 216 5.46 8.57 -23.47
CA ALA A 216 5.19 7.81 -22.26
C ALA A 216 3.67 7.59 -22.10
N LEU A 217 3.31 6.45 -21.53
CA LEU A 217 1.92 6.08 -21.26
C LEU A 217 1.43 6.78 -19.99
N ALA A 218 0.19 7.25 -20.05
CA ALA A 218 -0.59 7.76 -18.93
C ALA A 218 -1.96 7.06 -18.95
N MET A 219 -2.31 6.33 -17.88
CA MET A 219 -3.50 5.47 -17.84
C MET A 219 -4.81 6.24 -17.98
N SER A 220 -4.97 7.34 -17.24
CA SER A 220 -6.10 8.25 -17.36
C SER A 220 -6.37 8.71 -18.80
N LYS A 221 -5.31 9.04 -19.55
CA LYS A 221 -5.39 9.51 -20.94
C LYS A 221 -5.88 8.42 -21.90
N TRP A 222 -5.47 7.17 -21.69
CA TRP A 222 -5.94 6.03 -22.47
C TRP A 222 -7.39 5.68 -22.19
N TYR A 223 -7.76 5.64 -20.92
CA TYR A 223 -9.11 5.31 -20.51
C TYR A 223 -10.13 6.31 -21.08
N ASP A 224 -9.86 7.62 -20.96
CA ASP A 224 -10.74 8.65 -21.53
C ASP A 224 -10.93 8.53 -23.04
N GLN A 225 -9.90 8.04 -23.72
CA GLN A 225 -9.94 7.76 -25.14
C GLN A 225 -10.72 6.48 -25.47
N LEU A 226 -10.51 5.42 -24.69
CA LEU A 226 -11.20 4.14 -24.85
C LEU A 226 -12.70 4.24 -24.57
N LYS A 227 -13.17 5.18 -23.73
CA LYS A 227 -14.61 5.48 -23.60
C LYS A 227 -15.29 5.82 -24.92
N ASN A 228 -14.53 6.28 -25.92
CA ASN A 228 -15.02 6.62 -27.25
C ASN A 228 -14.90 5.46 -28.25
N VAL A 229 -14.46 4.29 -27.79
CA VAL A 229 -14.28 3.08 -28.59
C VAL A 229 -15.17 1.98 -28.03
N ASP A 230 -15.98 1.38 -28.88
CA ASP A 230 -16.75 0.17 -28.54
C ASP A 230 -15.82 -1.03 -28.71
N LEU A 231 -15.25 -1.53 -27.61
CA LEU A 231 -14.43 -2.74 -27.61
C LEU A 231 -15.34 -3.95 -27.41
N ASP A 232 -15.42 -4.82 -28.43
CA ASP A 232 -16.13 -6.10 -28.34
C ASP A 232 -15.41 -7.07 -27.37
N GLU A 233 -16.04 -8.20 -27.07
CA GLU A 233 -15.50 -9.25 -26.19
C GLU A 233 -14.11 -9.76 -26.63
N ASP A 234 -13.81 -9.60 -27.93
CA ASP A 234 -12.55 -9.98 -28.55
C ASP A 234 -11.51 -8.85 -28.57
N ALA A 235 -11.89 -7.63 -28.14
CA ALA A 235 -11.09 -6.40 -28.14
C ALA A 235 -10.29 -6.19 -29.44
N LYS A 236 -10.93 -6.38 -30.60
CA LYS A 236 -10.24 -6.34 -31.89
C LYS A 236 -9.66 -4.95 -32.17
N TYR A 237 -8.38 -4.92 -32.52
CA TYR A 237 -7.72 -3.70 -32.97
C TYR A 237 -8.21 -3.31 -34.37
N ASP A 238 -9.00 -2.23 -34.46
CA ASP A 238 -9.63 -1.76 -35.69
C ASP A 238 -9.37 -0.27 -35.98
N GLY A 239 -9.96 0.23 -37.07
CA GLY A 239 -9.84 1.64 -37.46
C GLY A 239 -10.45 2.61 -36.45
N ASN A 240 -11.44 2.20 -35.66
CA ASN A 240 -12.05 3.04 -34.63
C ASN A 240 -11.10 3.20 -33.43
N VAL A 241 -10.42 2.12 -33.01
CA VAL A 241 -9.35 2.17 -32.00
C VAL A 241 -8.26 3.15 -32.44
N GLN A 242 -7.85 3.11 -33.72
CA GLN A 242 -6.85 4.01 -34.29
C GLN A 242 -7.26 5.49 -34.26
N THR A 243 -8.53 5.79 -34.53
CA THR A 243 -8.99 7.19 -34.63
C THR A 243 -9.39 7.78 -33.29
N SER A 244 -10.05 6.99 -32.45
CA SER A 244 -10.75 7.46 -31.26
C SER A 244 -9.93 7.19 -29.98
N ALA A 245 -9.01 6.22 -30.02
CA ALA A 245 -8.05 5.97 -28.96
C ALA A 245 -6.59 5.96 -29.43
N LYS A 246 -6.18 7.06 -30.05
CA LYS A 246 -4.85 7.25 -30.66
C LYS A 246 -3.68 6.96 -29.72
N ASP A 247 -3.78 7.33 -28.44
CA ASP A 247 -2.70 7.06 -27.48
C ASP A 247 -2.63 5.58 -27.10
N PHE A 248 -3.75 4.86 -27.11
CA PHE A 248 -3.80 3.40 -26.96
C PHE A 248 -3.34 2.69 -28.25
N ALA A 249 -3.71 3.20 -29.42
CA ALA A 249 -3.31 2.61 -30.68
C ALA A 249 -1.80 2.68 -30.93
N ASN A 250 -1.11 3.66 -30.36
CA ASN A 250 0.34 3.87 -30.55
C ASN A 250 1.21 3.14 -29.52
N VAL A 251 0.70 2.08 -28.89
CA VAL A 251 1.42 1.28 -27.86
C VAL A 251 2.66 0.58 -28.43
N SER A 252 2.68 0.27 -29.73
CA SER A 252 3.81 -0.45 -30.34
C SER A 252 4.01 -0.20 -31.83
N ILE A 253 3.36 0.79 -32.45
CA ILE A 253 3.42 0.93 -33.92
C ILE A 253 4.73 1.65 -34.29
N VAL A 254 5.70 0.83 -34.69
CA VAL A 254 6.85 1.20 -35.53
C VAL A 254 6.44 1.06 -36.99
#